data_AF-A0A2E1RP42-F1
#
_entry.id   AF-A0A2E1RP42-F1
#
_cell.length_a   1.000
_cell.length_b   1.000
_cell.length_c   1.000
_cell.angle_alpha   90.00
_cell.angle_beta   90.00
_cell.angle_gamma   90.00
#
_symmetry.space_group_name_H-M   'P 1'
#
loop_
_entity.id
_entity.type
_entity.pdbx_description
1 polymer ?
#
loop_
_entity_poly.entity_id
_entity_poly.type
_entity_poly.pdbx_seq_one_letter_code
_entity_poly.pdbx_strand_id
1 'polypeptide(L)'
;MSRYTLDRMLSEKFVGQGGDLIKKKLSFEGSQEGLVWAAGKPMNRGGKWIGLSLHMHDKKTPNLEMHSGPGGYVGLSPIENGRTNVTGLFQKVPGVRGQGRLLFSAYLRASGLESLAEFIDNSDVVEGSFCAVAGFEFGSSSDDSRFSIGDASTLIPPFVGNGMSMAIESADITAEGLLKYSAGDCRWDSATALINEETTKLFSKRMLVAKFLHPFILSGMGLRLIDISNRMKMLPIGNLYRWTR
;
A
#
# COMPACT_ATOMS: atom_id res chain seq x y z
N MET A 1 -13.12 -2.53 5.89
CA MET A 1 -12.97 -1.39 6.83
C MET A 1 -12.08 -0.35 6.18
N SER A 2 -12.41 0.94 6.28
CA SER A 2 -11.56 2.01 5.75
C SER A 2 -10.30 2.22 6.57
N ARG A 3 -9.27 2.78 5.93
CA ARG A 3 -8.02 3.16 6.60
C ARG A 3 -8.25 4.15 7.74
N TYR A 4 -9.12 5.15 7.54
CA TYR A 4 -9.44 6.14 8.57
C TYR A 4 -9.99 5.47 9.83
N THR A 5 -10.92 4.54 9.68
CA THR A 5 -11.51 3.81 10.80
C THR A 5 -10.48 2.94 11.50
N LEU A 6 -9.62 2.24 10.74
CA LEU A 6 -8.53 1.44 11.30
C LEU A 6 -7.55 2.30 12.11
N ASP A 7 -7.03 3.37 11.52
CA ASP A 7 -6.04 4.26 12.15
C ASP A 7 -6.62 4.90 13.42
N ARG A 8 -7.90 5.31 13.38
CA ARG A 8 -8.62 5.81 14.56
C ARG A 8 -8.67 4.74 15.67
N MET A 9 -9.12 3.53 15.37
CA MET A 9 -9.22 2.45 16.36
C MET A 9 -7.87 2.09 16.98
N LEU A 10 -6.80 2.04 16.17
CA LEU A 10 -5.45 1.79 16.65
C LEU A 10 -4.97 2.92 17.56
N SER A 11 -5.21 4.17 17.19
CA SER A 11 -4.82 5.33 17.98
C SER A 11 -5.55 5.39 19.33
N GLU A 12 -6.85 5.07 19.35
CA GLU A 12 -7.65 5.01 20.58
C GLU A 12 -7.18 3.88 21.49
N LYS A 13 -6.86 2.71 20.91
CA LYS A 13 -6.32 1.59 21.67
C LYS A 13 -4.95 1.92 22.27
N PHE A 14 -4.06 2.57 21.51
CA PHE A 14 -2.75 3.00 21.99
C PHE A 14 -2.88 3.94 23.19
N VAL A 15 -3.72 4.97 23.10
CA VAL A 15 -3.97 5.90 24.21
C VAL A 15 -4.64 5.19 25.39
N GLY A 16 -5.60 4.31 25.13
CA GLY A 16 -6.28 3.53 26.17
C GLY A 16 -5.34 2.57 26.93
N GLN A 17 -4.19 2.23 26.36
CA GLN A 17 -3.13 1.44 26.99
C GLN A 17 -2.06 2.30 27.68
N GLY A 18 -2.27 3.62 27.78
CA GLY A 18 -1.36 4.56 28.44
C GLY A 18 -0.32 5.20 27.51
N GLY A 19 -0.45 5.03 26.20
CA GLY A 19 0.43 5.66 25.21
C GLY A 19 0.14 7.15 25.02
N ASP A 20 1.20 7.95 24.95
CA ASP A 20 1.10 9.39 24.68
C ASP A 20 1.01 9.67 23.17
N LEU A 21 -0.15 10.16 22.72
CA LEU A 21 -0.37 10.50 21.31
C LEU A 21 -0.36 12.01 21.06
N ILE A 22 0.68 12.48 20.37
CA ILE A 22 0.81 13.89 19.97
C ILE A 22 0.38 14.05 18.50
N LYS A 23 -0.76 14.73 18.28
CA LYS A 23 -1.28 15.03 16.93
C LYS A 23 -0.69 16.33 16.38
N LYS A 24 0.61 16.32 16.08
CA LYS A 24 1.32 17.45 15.45
C LYS A 24 2.12 16.95 14.26
N LYS A 25 2.37 17.83 13.29
CA LYS A 25 3.33 17.54 12.22
C LYS A 25 4.72 17.55 12.82
N LEU A 26 5.37 16.40 12.83
CA LEU A 26 6.75 16.25 13.29
C LEU A 26 7.64 15.98 12.07
N SER A 27 8.76 16.68 12.02
CA SER A 27 9.88 16.37 11.13
C SER A 27 11.06 15.99 12.02
N PHE A 28 11.62 14.82 11.77
CA PHE A 28 12.82 14.36 12.45
C PHE A 28 13.87 13.98 11.41
N GLU A 29 15.07 14.54 11.58
CA GLU A 29 16.24 14.25 10.76
C GLU A 29 17.30 13.59 11.65
N GLY A 30 18.01 12.60 11.09
CA GLY A 30 19.03 11.83 11.81
C GLY A 30 18.50 10.53 12.42
N SER A 31 19.28 9.94 13.31
CA SER A 31 18.94 8.71 14.04
C SER A 31 19.02 8.96 15.54
N GLN A 32 18.16 8.29 16.30
CA GLN A 32 18.15 8.36 17.76
C GLN A 32 17.78 6.98 18.30
N GLU A 33 18.47 6.54 19.35
CA GLU A 33 18.12 5.27 20.00
C GLU A 33 16.70 5.33 20.59
N GLY A 34 15.96 4.23 20.47
CA GLY A 34 14.57 4.15 20.92
C GLY A 34 13.57 4.86 20.01
N LEU A 35 14.00 5.48 18.90
CA LEU A 35 13.11 6.11 17.93
C LEU A 35 12.88 5.18 16.73
N VAL A 36 11.60 4.91 16.44
CA VAL A 36 11.17 4.14 15.26
C VAL A 36 10.43 5.03 14.27
N TRP A 37 10.91 5.05 13.02
CA TRP A 37 10.32 5.82 11.94
C TRP A 37 9.28 5.00 11.17
N ALA A 38 8.00 5.25 11.48
CA ALA A 38 6.84 4.60 10.84
C ALA A 38 6.01 5.59 9.99
N ALA A 39 6.65 6.55 9.34
CA ALA A 39 5.98 7.67 8.65
C ALA A 39 5.39 7.33 7.27
N GLY A 40 5.40 6.05 6.89
CA GLY A 40 4.92 5.58 5.60
C GLY A 40 5.88 5.89 4.45
N LYS A 41 5.34 5.83 3.22
CA LYS A 41 6.13 5.90 1.98
C LYS A 41 6.98 7.18 1.92
N PRO A 42 8.30 7.10 1.66
CA PRO A 42 9.11 8.28 1.43
C PRO A 42 8.69 8.95 0.12
N MET A 43 8.67 10.28 0.11
CA MET A 43 8.27 11.04 -1.07
C MET A 43 9.45 11.13 -2.04
N ASN A 44 9.33 10.54 -3.22
CA ASN A 44 10.32 10.62 -4.30
C ASN A 44 9.71 11.37 -5.48
N ARG A 45 9.98 12.68 -5.61
CA ARG A 45 9.38 13.51 -6.68
C ARG A 45 9.63 12.98 -8.10
N GLY A 46 10.69 12.21 -8.31
CA GLY A 46 11.02 11.56 -9.59
C GLY A 46 10.37 10.19 -9.80
N GLY A 47 9.73 9.62 -8.79
CA GLY A 47 9.15 8.28 -8.83
C GLY A 47 8.09 8.11 -9.91
N LYS A 48 8.06 6.91 -10.49
CA LYS A 48 7.24 6.58 -11.67
C LYS A 48 5.79 6.24 -11.34
N TRP A 49 5.46 6.06 -10.06
CA TRP A 49 4.14 5.59 -9.64
C TRP A 49 3.29 6.68 -9.02
N ILE A 50 1.98 6.50 -9.15
CA ILE A 50 0.94 7.26 -8.47
C ILE A 50 -0.13 6.30 -7.95
N GLY A 51 -0.48 6.46 -6.68
CA GLY A 51 -1.61 5.81 -6.05
C GLY A 51 -2.76 6.82 -5.93
N LEU A 52 -3.95 6.42 -6.38
CA LEU A 52 -5.16 7.23 -6.28
C LEU A 52 -6.19 6.46 -5.48
N SER A 53 -6.94 7.14 -4.62
CA SER A 53 -8.02 6.51 -3.85
C SER A 53 -9.18 7.47 -3.68
N LEU A 54 -10.39 6.93 -3.65
CA LEU A 54 -11.62 7.63 -3.29
C LEU A 54 -12.63 6.63 -2.72
N HIS A 55 -13.66 7.14 -2.06
CA HIS A 55 -14.79 6.33 -1.62
C HIS A 55 -16.04 6.68 -2.43
N MET A 56 -16.87 5.70 -2.70
CA MET A 56 -18.16 5.88 -3.36
C MET A 56 -19.29 5.35 -2.48
N HIS A 57 -20.47 5.94 -2.61
CA HIS A 57 -21.71 5.37 -2.12
C HIS A 57 -22.14 4.26 -3.08
N ASP A 58 -21.67 3.05 -2.81
CA ASP A 58 -22.03 1.85 -3.56
C ASP A 58 -22.21 0.68 -2.60
N LYS A 59 -23.35 0.00 -2.74
CA LYS A 59 -23.71 -1.20 -1.97
C LYS A 59 -23.65 -2.46 -2.84
N LYS A 60 -23.35 -2.32 -4.13
CA LYS A 60 -23.42 -3.41 -5.10
C LYS A 60 -22.15 -4.23 -5.16
N THR A 61 -20.97 -3.65 -4.87
CA THR A 61 -19.69 -4.37 -4.76
C THR A 61 -19.75 -5.37 -3.59
N PRO A 62 -19.92 -6.69 -3.83
CA PRO A 62 -20.18 -7.63 -2.76
C PRO A 62 -18.87 -8.09 -2.08
N ASN A 63 -17.75 -8.02 -2.79
CA ASN A 63 -16.41 -8.50 -2.39
C ASN A 63 -15.32 -7.66 -3.06
N LEU A 64 -14.05 -8.07 -2.95
CA LEU A 64 -12.96 -7.45 -3.71
C LEU A 64 -13.12 -7.69 -5.22
N GLU A 65 -13.17 -6.61 -5.98
CA GLU A 65 -13.11 -6.60 -7.45
C GLU A 65 -11.78 -5.99 -7.90
N MET A 66 -11.20 -6.53 -8.97
CA MET A 66 -9.92 -6.08 -9.51
C MET A 66 -10.04 -5.85 -11.01
N HIS A 67 -9.64 -4.65 -11.45
CA HIS A 67 -9.59 -4.25 -12.86
C HIS A 67 -8.16 -3.89 -13.21
N SER A 68 -7.58 -4.57 -14.21
CA SER A 68 -6.22 -4.33 -14.64
C SER A 68 -6.20 -3.84 -16.07
N GLY A 69 -5.35 -2.85 -16.35
CA GLY A 69 -5.11 -2.30 -17.67
C GLY A 69 -3.63 -2.01 -17.88
N PRO A 70 -3.20 -1.65 -19.09
CA PRO A 70 -1.82 -1.26 -19.32
C PRO A 70 -1.37 -0.18 -18.34
N GLY A 71 -0.24 -0.43 -17.67
CA GLY A 71 0.36 0.53 -16.75
C GLY A 71 -0.36 0.76 -15.43
N GLY A 72 -1.45 0.03 -15.11
CA GLY A 72 -2.10 0.16 -13.81
C GLY A 72 -3.19 -0.84 -13.50
N TYR A 73 -3.67 -0.84 -12.27
CA TYR A 73 -4.84 -1.62 -11.85
C TYR A 73 -5.60 -0.88 -10.74
N VAL A 74 -6.86 -1.25 -10.59
CA VAL A 74 -7.79 -0.69 -9.60
C VAL A 74 -8.50 -1.81 -8.86
N GLY A 75 -8.51 -1.68 -7.53
CA GLY A 75 -9.29 -2.53 -6.65
C GLY A 75 -10.51 -1.78 -6.11
N LEU A 76 -11.66 -2.45 -6.11
CA LEU A 76 -12.88 -2.00 -5.45
C LEU A 76 -13.18 -2.97 -4.31
N SER A 77 -13.48 -2.44 -3.12
CA SER A 77 -13.81 -3.28 -1.96
C SER A 77 -14.83 -2.63 -1.05
N PRO A 78 -15.79 -3.38 -0.50
CA PRO A 78 -16.75 -2.84 0.44
C PRO A 78 -16.05 -2.38 1.72
N ILE A 79 -16.47 -1.21 2.19
CA ILE A 79 -16.09 -0.64 3.48
C ILE A 79 -17.37 -0.36 4.29
N GLU A 80 -17.20 0.08 5.54
CA GLU A 80 -18.31 0.41 6.43
C GLU A 80 -19.26 1.47 5.85
N ASN A 81 -20.47 1.55 6.40
CA ASN A 81 -21.51 2.51 6.03
C ASN A 81 -22.03 2.37 4.59
N GLY A 82 -21.97 1.16 4.02
CA GLY A 82 -22.49 0.89 2.67
C GLY A 82 -21.75 1.68 1.60
N ARG A 83 -20.44 1.83 1.77
CA ARG A 83 -19.54 2.52 0.84
C ARG A 83 -18.58 1.52 0.23
N THR A 84 -18.00 1.87 -0.91
CA THR A 84 -16.94 1.12 -1.58
C THR A 84 -15.67 1.97 -1.61
N ASN A 85 -14.55 1.39 -1.20
CA ASN A 85 -13.23 1.98 -1.43
C ASN A 85 -12.75 1.62 -2.84
N VAL A 86 -12.34 2.63 -3.60
CA VAL A 86 -11.75 2.48 -4.93
C VAL A 86 -10.31 2.95 -4.87
N THR A 87 -9.36 2.05 -5.06
CA THR A 87 -7.93 2.35 -4.99
C THR A 87 -7.24 1.87 -6.25
N GLY A 88 -6.57 2.80 -6.94
CA GLY A 88 -5.78 2.51 -8.12
C GLY A 88 -4.29 2.73 -7.90
N LEU A 89 -3.48 1.92 -8.57
CA LEU A 89 -2.06 2.13 -8.75
C LEU A 89 -1.77 2.27 -10.25
N PHE A 90 -1.10 3.36 -10.62
CA PHE A 90 -0.78 3.66 -12.02
C PHE A 90 0.68 4.08 -12.18
N GLN A 91 1.26 3.76 -13.33
CA GLN A 91 2.43 4.45 -13.84
C GLN A 91 2.04 5.86 -14.23
N LYS A 92 2.88 6.84 -13.91
CA LYS A 92 2.65 8.23 -14.29
C LYS A 92 2.70 8.37 -15.81
N VAL A 93 1.61 8.88 -16.38
CA VAL A 93 1.50 9.17 -17.82
C VAL A 93 1.76 10.66 -18.05
N PRO A 94 2.75 11.04 -18.88
CA PRO A 94 2.96 12.43 -19.24
C PRO A 94 1.71 13.08 -19.82
N GLY A 95 1.39 14.29 -19.39
CA GLY A 95 0.22 15.04 -19.87
C GLY A 95 -1.10 14.72 -19.15
N VAL A 96 -1.20 13.60 -18.42
CA VAL A 96 -2.38 13.32 -17.59
C VAL A 96 -2.37 14.25 -16.38
N ARG A 97 -3.41 15.07 -16.26
CA ARG A 97 -3.60 16.06 -15.19
C ARG A 97 -5.08 16.14 -14.83
N GLY A 98 -5.36 16.68 -13.65
CA GLY A 98 -6.72 16.82 -13.12
C GLY A 98 -6.70 16.94 -11.61
N GLN A 99 -7.89 16.95 -11.00
CA GLN A 99 -8.07 16.95 -9.55
C GLN A 99 -9.18 15.99 -9.16
N GLY A 100 -9.07 15.40 -7.97
CA GLY A 100 -10.11 14.54 -7.42
C GLY A 100 -10.48 13.38 -8.34
N ARG A 101 -11.78 13.12 -8.45
CA ARG A 101 -12.38 12.13 -9.35
C ARG A 101 -11.88 12.26 -10.80
N LEU A 102 -11.78 13.48 -11.33
CA LEU A 102 -11.38 13.69 -12.73
C LEU A 102 -9.95 13.20 -13.01
N LEU A 103 -9.04 13.36 -12.04
CA LEU A 103 -7.69 12.81 -12.14
C LEU A 103 -7.74 11.27 -12.17
N PHE A 104 -8.55 10.67 -11.30
CA PHE A 104 -8.73 9.22 -11.24
C PHE A 104 -9.24 8.68 -12.58
N SER A 105 -10.32 9.27 -13.11
CA SER A 105 -10.92 8.86 -14.38
C SER A 105 -9.97 9.08 -15.57
N ALA A 106 -9.13 10.11 -15.54
CA ALA A 106 -8.11 10.31 -16.58
C ALA A 106 -7.05 9.19 -16.57
N TYR A 107 -6.61 8.74 -15.40
CA TYR A 107 -5.70 7.60 -15.29
C TYR A 107 -6.34 6.28 -15.69
N LEU A 108 -7.62 6.06 -15.36
CA LEU A 108 -8.37 4.89 -15.82
C LEU A 108 -8.42 4.81 -17.35
N ARG A 109 -8.76 5.92 -18.02
CA ARG A 109 -8.76 6.00 -19.50
C ARG A 109 -7.36 5.79 -20.07
N ALA A 110 -6.34 6.41 -19.49
CA ALA A 110 -4.95 6.20 -19.93
C ALA A 110 -4.49 4.74 -19.79
N SER A 111 -5.10 3.98 -18.88
CA SER A 111 -4.91 2.54 -18.71
C SER A 111 -5.92 1.67 -19.46
N GLY A 112 -6.72 2.21 -20.39
CA GLY A 112 -7.67 1.42 -21.17
C GLY A 112 -8.82 0.81 -20.35
N LEU A 113 -9.22 1.49 -19.27
CA LEU A 113 -10.31 1.10 -18.37
C LEU A 113 -11.49 2.06 -18.53
N GLU A 114 -11.95 2.28 -19.76
CA GLU A 114 -12.99 3.27 -20.11
C GLU A 114 -14.31 3.00 -19.37
N SER A 115 -14.79 1.76 -19.37
CA SER A 115 -16.05 1.42 -18.70
C SER A 115 -16.00 1.68 -17.20
N LEU A 116 -14.84 1.47 -16.56
CA LEU A 116 -14.66 1.78 -15.15
C LEU A 116 -14.57 3.30 -14.92
N ALA A 117 -13.95 4.04 -15.83
CA ALA A 117 -13.92 5.50 -15.78
C ALA A 117 -15.34 6.07 -15.88
N GLU A 118 -16.15 5.58 -16.81
CA GLU A 118 -17.56 5.97 -16.95
C GLU A 118 -18.40 5.60 -15.72
N PHE A 119 -18.18 4.42 -15.15
CA PHE A 119 -18.83 4.02 -13.92
C PHE A 119 -18.52 4.98 -12.76
N ILE A 120 -17.24 5.33 -12.56
CA ILE A 120 -16.83 6.27 -11.51
C ILE A 120 -17.33 7.69 -11.79
N ASP A 121 -17.31 8.15 -13.03
CA ASP A 121 -17.78 9.50 -13.39
C ASP A 121 -19.28 9.68 -13.08
N ASN A 122 -20.05 8.60 -13.18
CA ASN A 122 -21.49 8.57 -12.88
C ASN A 122 -21.82 8.11 -11.43
N SER A 123 -20.82 7.80 -10.61
CA SER A 123 -21.04 7.37 -9.23
C SER A 123 -21.14 8.55 -8.26
N ASP A 124 -21.83 8.30 -7.15
CA ASP A 124 -21.89 9.21 -6.01
C ASP A 124 -20.61 9.05 -5.16
N VAL A 125 -19.67 10.00 -5.32
CA VAL A 125 -18.38 9.98 -4.62
C VAL A 125 -18.52 10.69 -3.28
N VAL A 126 -17.99 10.05 -2.22
CA VAL A 126 -17.95 10.64 -0.89
C VAL A 126 -17.01 11.85 -0.91
N GLU A 127 -17.56 13.02 -0.62
CA GLU A 127 -16.80 14.27 -0.57
C GLU A 127 -15.62 14.19 0.42
N GLY A 128 -14.48 14.78 0.04
CA GLY A 128 -13.25 14.78 0.85
C GLY A 128 -12.54 13.43 0.98
N SER A 129 -13.08 12.34 0.40
CA SER A 129 -12.44 11.01 0.46
C SER A 129 -11.26 10.83 -0.49
N PHE A 130 -11.11 11.72 -1.48
CA PHE A 130 -10.06 11.60 -2.47
C PHE A 130 -8.67 11.75 -1.85
N CYS A 131 -7.78 10.83 -2.19
CA CYS A 131 -6.39 10.84 -1.77
C CYS A 131 -5.49 10.49 -2.96
N ALA A 132 -4.39 11.22 -3.11
CA ALA A 132 -3.38 10.96 -4.12
C ALA A 132 -1.99 10.94 -3.49
N VAL A 133 -1.23 9.89 -3.79
CA VAL A 133 0.19 9.78 -3.41
C VAL A 133 0.96 9.59 -4.70
N ALA A 134 1.72 10.60 -5.11
CA ALA A 134 2.46 10.60 -6.37
C ALA A 134 3.96 10.66 -6.11
N GLY A 135 4.74 10.05 -7.02
CA GLY A 135 6.19 10.09 -6.94
C GLY A 135 6.70 9.15 -5.85
N PHE A 136 6.58 7.85 -6.12
CA PHE A 136 7.25 6.83 -5.33
C PHE A 136 7.76 5.72 -6.23
N GLU A 137 8.65 4.90 -5.67
CA GLU A 137 9.20 3.70 -6.30
C GLU A 137 9.11 2.53 -5.33
N PHE A 138 9.02 1.32 -5.88
CA PHE A 138 9.00 0.09 -5.07
C PHE A 138 10.44 -0.34 -4.75
N GLY A 139 10.64 -0.88 -3.56
CA GLY A 139 11.94 -1.30 -3.05
C GLY A 139 12.24 -0.74 -1.67
N SER A 140 13.44 -1.05 -1.18
CA SER A 140 13.99 -0.48 0.05
C SER A 140 14.59 0.90 -0.23
N SER A 141 14.49 1.80 0.75
CA SER A 141 15.20 3.09 0.71
C SER A 141 16.54 2.93 1.43
N SER A 142 17.65 3.08 0.72
CA SER A 142 19.01 2.85 1.26
C SER A 142 19.64 4.07 1.94
N ASP A 143 19.07 5.26 1.77
CA ASP A 143 19.77 6.53 2.03
C ASP A 143 19.33 7.21 3.34
N ASP A 144 18.65 6.46 4.22
CA ASP A 144 18.09 6.98 5.47
C ASP A 144 18.80 6.38 6.68
N SER A 145 19.36 7.23 7.53
CA SER A 145 19.99 6.79 8.78
C SER A 145 18.96 6.42 9.87
N ARG A 146 17.68 6.74 9.68
CA ARG A 146 16.60 6.40 10.62
C ARG A 146 16.33 4.89 10.62
N PHE A 147 16.14 4.34 11.81
CA PHE A 147 15.55 3.02 11.96
C PHE A 147 14.07 3.08 11.58
N SER A 148 13.71 2.48 10.45
CA SER A 148 12.40 2.63 9.81
C SER A 148 11.65 1.31 9.71
N ILE A 149 10.32 1.36 9.74
CA ILE A 149 9.44 0.18 9.57
C ILE A 149 8.31 0.45 8.56
N GLY A 150 7.61 -0.60 8.15
CA GLY A 150 6.55 -0.53 7.14
C GLY A 150 7.03 0.09 5.83
N ASP A 151 6.14 0.85 5.18
CA ASP A 151 6.42 1.52 3.90
C ASP A 151 7.58 2.52 3.95
N ALA A 152 8.00 2.98 5.14
CA ALA A 152 9.17 3.85 5.29
C ALA A 152 10.48 3.07 5.10
N SER A 153 10.50 1.78 5.43
CA SER A 153 11.63 0.89 5.23
C SER A 153 11.62 0.26 3.83
N THR A 154 10.53 -0.44 3.49
CA THR A 154 10.41 -1.18 2.24
C THR A 154 9.01 -1.05 1.68
N LEU A 155 8.89 -0.51 0.48
CA LEU A 155 7.63 -0.37 -0.22
C LEU A 155 7.44 -1.49 -1.24
N ILE A 156 6.42 -2.33 -1.06
CA ILE A 156 6.11 -3.45 -1.95
C ILE A 156 4.93 -3.13 -2.89
N PRO A 157 4.87 -3.72 -4.10
CA PRO A 157 3.70 -3.65 -4.96
C PRO A 157 2.45 -4.29 -4.29
N PRO A 158 1.29 -3.60 -4.26
CA PRO A 158 0.07 -4.06 -3.59
C PRO A 158 -0.42 -5.47 -3.98
N PHE A 159 -0.12 -5.91 -5.21
CA PHE A 159 -0.57 -7.21 -5.73
C PHE A 159 0.01 -8.42 -4.98
N VAL A 160 1.19 -8.28 -4.37
CA VAL A 160 1.84 -9.35 -3.61
C VAL A 160 1.74 -9.16 -2.09
N GLY A 161 0.94 -8.19 -1.65
CA GLY A 161 0.79 -7.80 -0.26
C GLY A 161 0.44 -6.32 -0.17
N ASN A 162 -0.47 -5.95 0.74
CA ASN A 162 -0.83 -4.55 0.93
C ASN A 162 0.07 -3.89 2.00
N GLY A 163 0.29 -2.57 1.86
CA GLY A 163 1.17 -1.83 2.78
C GLY A 163 0.68 -1.78 4.23
N MET A 164 -0.61 -1.94 4.50
CA MET A 164 -1.14 -1.95 5.87
C MET A 164 -0.76 -3.23 6.62
N SER A 165 -0.93 -4.40 5.98
CA SER A 165 -0.53 -5.68 6.54
C SER A 165 0.98 -5.71 6.81
N MET A 166 1.78 -5.21 5.86
CA MET A 166 3.23 -5.08 6.02
C MET A 166 3.61 -4.17 7.20
N ALA A 167 2.93 -3.03 7.35
CA ALA A 167 3.18 -2.13 8.47
C ALA A 167 2.90 -2.82 9.82
N ILE A 168 1.79 -3.55 9.94
CA ILE A 168 1.43 -4.28 11.15
C ILE A 168 2.41 -5.42 11.43
N GLU A 169 2.73 -6.25 10.43
CA GLU A 169 3.68 -7.35 10.57
C GLU A 169 5.08 -6.84 10.96
N SER A 170 5.53 -5.73 10.36
CA SER A 170 6.80 -5.11 10.74
C SER A 170 6.77 -4.53 12.16
N ALA A 171 5.64 -3.97 12.60
CA ALA A 171 5.47 -3.45 13.94
C ALA A 171 5.49 -4.57 14.99
N ASP A 172 4.88 -5.72 14.68
CA ASP A 172 4.88 -6.90 15.56
C ASP A 172 6.29 -7.44 15.78
N ILE A 173 7.06 -7.64 14.69
CA ILE A 173 8.48 -8.02 14.78
C ILE A 173 9.30 -6.98 15.56
N THR A 174 9.03 -5.69 15.30
CA THR A 174 9.75 -4.59 15.96
C THR A 174 9.49 -4.57 17.47
N ALA A 175 8.27 -4.88 17.91
CA ALA A 175 7.89 -4.83 19.32
C ALA A 175 8.78 -5.73 20.19
N GLU A 176 9.09 -6.94 19.75
CA GLU A 176 9.96 -7.86 20.50
C GLU A 176 11.37 -7.30 20.72
N GLY A 177 11.97 -6.70 19.69
CA GLY A 177 13.29 -6.10 19.79
C GLY A 177 13.30 -4.85 20.68
N LEU A 178 12.26 -4.01 20.57
CA LEU A 178 12.11 -2.83 21.42
C LEU A 178 11.92 -3.19 22.90
N LEU A 179 11.17 -4.26 23.19
CA LEU A 179 10.98 -4.74 24.57
C LEU A 179 12.32 -5.11 25.21
N LYS A 180 13.15 -5.90 24.52
CA LYS A 180 14.50 -6.27 24.99
C LYS A 180 15.40 -5.05 25.21
N TYR A 181 15.39 -4.10 24.28
CA TYR A 181 16.14 -2.85 24.44
C TYR A 181 15.66 -2.05 25.65
N SER A 182 14.34 -1.88 25.82
CA SER A 182 13.76 -1.10 26.91
C SER A 182 14.00 -1.72 28.30
N ALA A 183 14.16 -3.05 28.37
CA ALA A 183 14.51 -3.77 29.59
C ALA A 183 16.02 -3.71 29.92
N GLY A 184 16.86 -3.22 29.00
CA GLY A 184 18.31 -3.22 29.13
C GLY A 184 18.97 -4.56 28.75
N ASP A 185 18.23 -5.49 28.17
CA ASP A 185 18.72 -6.82 27.79
C ASP A 185 19.62 -6.80 26.54
N CYS A 186 19.50 -5.75 25.71
CA CYS A 186 20.36 -5.56 24.55
C CYS A 186 20.60 -4.08 24.24
N ARG A 187 21.66 -3.81 23.46
CA ARG A 187 21.94 -2.47 22.92
C ARG A 187 21.02 -2.16 21.74
N TRP A 188 20.81 -0.86 21.48
CA TRP A 188 20.00 -0.39 20.35
C TRP A 188 20.43 -0.99 19.00
N ASP A 189 21.72 -0.96 18.70
CA ASP A 189 22.26 -1.50 17.45
C ASP A 189 22.00 -3.01 17.30
N SER A 190 22.02 -3.75 18.40
CA SER A 190 21.72 -5.19 18.40
C SER A 190 20.23 -5.45 18.18
N ALA A 191 19.36 -4.64 18.79
CA ALA A 191 17.91 -4.73 18.59
C ALA A 191 17.53 -4.42 17.13
N THR A 192 18.04 -3.31 16.58
CA THR A 192 17.73 -2.90 15.21
C THR A 192 18.30 -3.86 14.17
N ALA A 193 19.49 -4.41 14.39
CA ALA A 193 20.06 -5.43 13.51
C ALA A 193 19.18 -6.69 13.45
N LEU A 194 18.73 -7.19 14.60
CA LEU A 194 17.83 -8.35 14.67
C LEU A 194 16.50 -8.07 13.98
N ILE A 195 15.88 -6.92 14.24
CA ILE A 195 14.61 -6.54 13.61
C ILE A 195 14.77 -6.41 12.09
N ASN A 196 15.85 -5.79 11.61
CA ASN A 196 16.15 -5.66 10.18
C ASN A 196 16.34 -7.03 9.52
N GLU A 197 17.00 -7.96 10.20
CA GLU A 197 17.17 -9.33 9.70
C GLU A 197 15.81 -10.04 9.54
N GLU A 198 14.97 -10.02 10.58
CA GLU A 198 13.68 -10.72 10.57
C GLU A 198 12.68 -10.11 9.56
N THR A 199 12.61 -8.77 9.51
CA THR A 199 11.79 -8.07 8.51
C THR A 199 12.27 -8.34 7.09
N THR A 200 13.59 -8.36 6.85
CA THR A 200 14.15 -8.70 5.53
C THR A 200 13.82 -10.13 5.13
N LYS A 201 13.93 -11.10 6.05
CA LYS A 201 13.54 -12.50 5.79
C LYS A 201 12.06 -12.59 5.39
N LEU A 202 11.18 -11.91 6.12
CA LEU A 202 9.74 -11.93 5.86
C LEU A 202 9.40 -11.32 4.49
N PHE A 203 10.02 -10.19 4.16
CA PHE A 203 9.61 -9.40 2.98
C PHE A 203 10.38 -9.73 1.69
N SER A 204 11.56 -10.35 1.79
CA SER A 204 12.38 -10.74 0.63
C SER A 204 11.65 -11.65 -0.36
N LYS A 205 10.90 -12.65 0.14
CA LYS A 205 10.10 -13.56 -0.71
C LYS A 205 9.02 -12.82 -1.47
N ARG A 206 8.26 -11.96 -0.78
CA ARG A 206 7.21 -11.14 -1.39
C ARG A 206 7.79 -10.20 -2.45
N MET A 207 8.92 -9.58 -2.15
CA MET A 207 9.63 -8.71 -3.09
C MET A 207 10.15 -9.44 -4.33
N LEU A 208 10.66 -10.66 -4.17
CA LEU A 208 11.09 -11.49 -5.29
C LEU A 208 9.89 -11.80 -6.21
N VAL A 209 8.77 -12.25 -5.65
CA VAL A 209 7.55 -12.52 -6.41
C VAL A 209 7.06 -11.24 -7.09
N ALA A 210 7.07 -10.10 -6.38
CA ALA A 210 6.66 -8.81 -6.92
C ALA A 210 7.48 -8.41 -8.14
N LYS A 211 8.80 -8.60 -8.08
CA LYS A 211 9.74 -8.22 -9.14
C LYS A 211 9.41 -8.91 -10.47
N PHE A 212 8.95 -10.15 -10.44
CA PHE A 212 8.58 -10.91 -11.64
C PHE A 212 7.12 -10.72 -12.04
N LEU A 213 6.22 -10.74 -11.06
CA LEU A 213 4.77 -10.75 -11.31
C LEU A 213 4.23 -9.36 -11.66
N HIS A 214 4.73 -8.31 -10.99
CA HIS A 214 4.22 -6.96 -11.18
C HIS A 214 4.42 -6.40 -12.60
N PRO A 215 5.61 -6.56 -13.24
CA PRO A 215 5.76 -6.17 -14.65
C PRO A 215 4.88 -7.00 -15.58
N PHE A 216 4.70 -8.28 -15.28
CA PHE A 216 3.89 -9.18 -16.11
C PHE A 216 2.42 -8.76 -16.13
N ILE A 217 1.79 -8.57 -14.96
CA ILE A 217 0.37 -8.19 -14.86
C ILE A 217 0.07 -6.81 -15.45
N LEU A 218 1.08 -5.95 -15.61
CA LEU A 218 0.95 -4.60 -16.17
C LEU A 218 1.32 -4.53 -17.65
N SER A 219 1.87 -5.60 -18.21
CA SER A 219 2.22 -5.69 -19.62
C SER A 219 1.02 -6.12 -20.46
N GLY A 220 0.91 -5.60 -21.69
CA GLY A 220 -0.17 -6.00 -22.61
C GLY A 220 -0.18 -7.51 -22.91
N MET A 221 0.99 -8.15 -22.96
CA MET A 221 1.10 -9.60 -23.15
C MET A 221 0.58 -10.37 -21.92
N GLY A 222 0.98 -9.97 -20.72
CA GLY A 222 0.53 -10.63 -19.49
C GLY A 222 -0.98 -10.47 -19.27
N LEU A 223 -1.53 -9.29 -19.55
CA LEU A 223 -2.98 -9.06 -19.52
C LEU A 223 -3.74 -9.96 -20.49
N ARG A 224 -3.24 -10.16 -21.72
CA ARG A 224 -3.84 -11.11 -22.68
C ARG A 224 -3.80 -12.54 -22.16
N LEU A 225 -2.70 -12.96 -21.57
CA LEU A 225 -2.58 -14.30 -21.00
C LEU A 225 -3.54 -14.50 -19.82
N ILE A 226 -3.70 -13.49 -18.96
CA ILE A 226 -4.67 -13.51 -17.87
C ILE A 226 -6.10 -13.62 -18.41
N ASP A 227 -6.47 -12.86 -19.44
CA ASP A 227 -7.80 -12.94 -20.06
C ASP A 227 -8.06 -14.34 -20.64
N ILE A 228 -7.09 -14.91 -21.37
CA ILE A 228 -7.17 -16.27 -21.91
C ILE A 228 -7.34 -17.29 -20.78
N SER A 229 -6.52 -17.22 -19.72
CA SER A 229 -6.62 -18.11 -18.56
C SER A 229 -7.95 -17.97 -17.82
N ASN A 230 -8.50 -16.76 -17.72
CA ASN A 230 -9.80 -16.50 -17.11
C ASN A 230 -10.93 -17.12 -17.91
N ARG A 231 -10.93 -16.95 -19.25
CA ARG A 231 -11.90 -17.59 -20.16
C ARG A 231 -11.85 -19.12 -20.06
N MET A 232 -10.67 -19.68 -19.84
CA MET A 232 -10.48 -21.12 -19.63
C MET A 232 -10.74 -21.58 -18.18
N LYS A 233 -11.08 -20.68 -17.24
CA LYS A 233 -11.25 -20.96 -15.80
C LYS A 233 -10.02 -21.59 -15.12
N MET A 234 -8.82 -21.28 -15.61
CA MET A 234 -7.55 -21.87 -15.14
C MET A 234 -6.68 -20.88 -14.35
N LEU A 235 -7.26 -19.80 -13.81
CA LEU A 235 -6.47 -18.83 -13.05
C LEU A 235 -5.90 -19.48 -11.77
N PRO A 236 -4.57 -19.47 -11.57
CA PRO A 236 -3.93 -20.16 -10.45
C PRO A 236 -3.98 -19.33 -9.16
N ILE A 237 -5.13 -18.74 -8.84
CA ILE A 237 -5.32 -17.79 -7.72
C ILE A 237 -4.86 -18.42 -6.39
N GLY A 238 -5.18 -19.71 -6.18
CA GLY A 238 -4.78 -20.43 -4.96
C GLY A 238 -3.27 -20.62 -4.80
N ASN A 239 -2.54 -20.85 -5.91
CA ASN A 239 -1.08 -20.99 -5.88
C ASN A 239 -0.40 -19.64 -5.69
N LEU A 240 -0.96 -18.59 -6.29
CA LEU A 240 -0.48 -17.22 -6.13
C LEU A 240 -0.55 -16.77 -4.67
N TYR A 241 -1.67 -17.07 -3.99
CA TYR A 241 -1.86 -16.76 -2.57
C TYR A 241 -0.88 -17.52 -1.65
N ARG A 242 -0.52 -18.76 -1.99
CA ARG A 242 0.48 -19.53 -1.22
C ARG A 242 1.90 -18.98 -1.37
N TRP A 243 2.22 -18.37 -2.50
CA TRP A 243 3.57 -17.86 -2.77
C TRP A 243 3.83 -16.48 -2.16
N THR A 244 2.77 -15.73 -1.83
CA THR A 244 2.87 -14.38 -1.27
C THR A 244 2.70 -14.32 0.25
N ARG A 245 2.46 -15.47 0.91
CA ARG A 245 2.28 -15.55 2.36
C ARG A 245 3.59 -15.79 3.10
#